data_AF-A0A950NEH4-F1
#
_entry.id   AF-A0A950NEH4-F1
#
_cell.length_a   1.000
_cell.length_b   1.000
_cell.length_c   1.000
_cell.angle_alpha   90.00
_cell.angle_beta   90.00
_cell.angle_gamma   90.00
#
_symmetry.space_group_name_H-M   'P 1'
#
loop_
_entity.id
_entity.type
_entity.pdbx_description
1 polymer ?
#
loop_
_entity_poly.entity_id
_entity_poly.type
_entity_poly.pdbx_seq_one_letter_code
_entity_poly.pdbx_strand_id
1 'polypeptide(L)'
;MSHGVPHEAQHSSDGLAKQVGLLAGLLAIGLTMVTIASHRTHTHAIVARSEANDLWAYFQSKRIKFHTQELGLDLLIGQGAKGEAADLIKKKLEAERDRQGQESEKIKEQAKEKERESEHAEHRALKFDIAEGLFEIGLVMASMYFLAHRKVFPLVGMLGGVAGSILGIVGLLS
;
A
#
# COMPACT_ATOMS: atom_id res chain seq x y z
N MET A 1 -52.57 -22.00 -40.27
CA MET A 1 -52.10 -22.00 -38.87
C MET A 1 -51.13 -20.85 -38.70
N SER A 2 -51.42 -20.02 -37.69
CA SER A 2 -50.60 -18.90 -37.20
C SER A 2 -49.19 -19.35 -36.87
N HIS A 3 -48.20 -18.47 -37.06
CA HIS A 3 -47.28 -18.06 -35.99
C HIS A 3 -46.54 -16.79 -36.41
N GLY A 4 -47.16 -15.64 -36.18
CA GLY A 4 -46.44 -14.37 -36.12
C GLY A 4 -45.61 -14.36 -34.85
N VAL A 5 -44.28 -14.38 -35.01
CA VAL A 5 -43.35 -14.11 -33.90
C VAL A 5 -43.58 -12.65 -33.47
N PRO A 6 -43.77 -12.36 -32.17
CA PRO A 6 -44.10 -11.00 -31.74
C PRO A 6 -42.89 -10.07 -31.94
N HIS A 7 -43.03 -9.09 -32.82
CA HIS A 7 -42.04 -8.05 -33.15
C HIS A 7 -41.68 -7.11 -31.96
N GLU A 8 -42.41 -7.16 -30.83
CA GLU A 8 -42.15 -6.33 -29.65
C GLU A 8 -40.96 -6.80 -28.79
N ALA A 9 -40.64 -8.10 -28.77
CA ALA A 9 -39.55 -8.62 -27.95
C ALA A 9 -38.18 -8.10 -28.41
N GLN A 10 -38.01 -7.90 -29.73
CA GLN A 10 -36.74 -7.57 -30.37
C GLN A 10 -36.30 -6.12 -30.17
N HIS A 11 -37.24 -5.18 -30.04
CA HIS A 11 -36.94 -3.77 -29.76
C HIS A 11 -36.48 -3.55 -28.31
N SER A 12 -37.06 -4.28 -27.35
CA SER A 12 -36.71 -4.13 -25.93
C SER A 12 -35.32 -4.67 -25.58
N SER A 13 -34.88 -5.75 -26.24
CA SER A 13 -33.56 -6.34 -26.04
C SER A 13 -32.43 -5.48 -26.60
N ASP A 14 -32.68 -4.78 -27.72
CA ASP A 14 -31.68 -3.91 -28.36
C ASP A 14 -31.36 -2.68 -27.50
N GLY A 15 -32.38 -2.10 -26.84
CA GLY A 15 -32.19 -0.99 -25.89
C GLY A 15 -31.39 -1.39 -24.65
N LEU A 16 -31.69 -2.55 -24.07
CA LEU A 16 -30.95 -3.06 -22.90
C LEU A 16 -29.51 -3.41 -23.24
N ALA A 17 -29.25 -4.03 -24.39
CA ALA A 17 -27.88 -4.33 -24.82
C ALA A 17 -27.01 -3.06 -24.95
N LYS A 18 -27.57 -1.98 -25.51
CA LYS A 18 -26.89 -0.66 -25.56
C LYS A 18 -26.59 -0.12 -24.17
N GLN A 19 -27.53 -0.22 -23.23
CA GLN A 19 -27.33 0.22 -21.84
C GLN A 19 -26.24 -0.59 -21.14
N VAL A 20 -26.19 -1.92 -21.34
CA VAL A 20 -25.14 -2.77 -20.77
C VAL A 20 -23.77 -2.46 -21.38
N GLY A 21 -23.70 -2.16 -22.67
CA GLY A 21 -22.47 -1.69 -23.31
C GLY A 21 -21.94 -0.37 -22.70
N LEU A 22 -22.83 0.59 -22.43
CA LEU A 22 -22.47 1.83 -21.74
C LEU A 22 -22.01 1.56 -20.30
N LEU A 23 -22.70 0.69 -19.56
CA LEU A 23 -22.30 0.27 -18.23
C LEU A 23 -20.89 -0.33 -18.23
N ALA A 24 -20.61 -1.26 -19.16
CA ALA A 24 -19.29 -1.87 -19.29
C ALA A 24 -18.20 -0.82 -19.55
N GLY A 25 -18.47 0.17 -20.41
CA GLY A 25 -17.56 1.30 -20.65
C GLY A 25 -17.30 2.13 -19.39
N LEU A 26 -18.34 2.47 -18.62
CA LEU A 26 -18.20 3.21 -17.37
C LEU A 26 -17.42 2.41 -16.31
N LEU A 27 -17.70 1.11 -16.18
CA LEU A 27 -16.97 0.22 -15.28
C LEU A 27 -15.49 0.13 -15.67
N ALA A 28 -15.17 0.04 -16.96
CA ALA A 28 -13.79 0.00 -17.43
C ALA A 28 -13.02 1.30 -17.14
N ILE A 29 -13.68 2.46 -17.27
CA ILE A 29 -13.08 3.74 -16.89
C ILE A 29 -12.83 3.79 -15.38
N GLY A 30 -13.80 3.38 -14.57
CA GLY A 30 -13.66 3.29 -13.11
C GLY A 30 -12.53 2.34 -12.68
N LEU A 31 -12.48 1.15 -13.30
CA LEU A 31 -11.41 0.17 -13.13
C LEU A 31 -10.04 0.81 -13.39
N THR A 32 -9.88 1.44 -14.55
CA THR A 32 -8.62 2.08 -14.94
C THR A 32 -8.17 3.14 -13.94
N MET A 33 -9.10 3.98 -13.45
CA MET A 33 -8.79 5.00 -12.44
C MET A 33 -8.32 4.38 -11.13
N VAL A 34 -9.01 3.35 -10.65
CA VAL A 34 -8.67 2.68 -9.39
C VAL A 34 -7.36 1.89 -9.51
N THR A 35 -7.12 1.18 -10.61
CA THR A 35 -5.86 0.47 -10.86
C THR A 35 -4.66 1.43 -10.83
N ILE A 36 -4.77 2.60 -11.47
CA ILE A 36 -3.71 3.63 -11.43
C ILE A 36 -3.49 4.13 -9.99
N ALA A 37 -4.57 4.39 -9.25
CA ALA A 37 -4.50 4.86 -7.86
C ALA A 37 -3.90 3.81 -6.92
N SER A 38 -4.30 2.54 -7.07
CA SER A 38 -3.73 1.39 -6.35
C SER A 38 -2.22 1.33 -6.58
N HIS A 39 -1.79 1.27 -7.84
CA HIS A 39 -0.38 1.08 -8.18
C HIS A 39 0.51 2.22 -7.68
N ARG A 40 0.03 3.47 -7.76
CA ARG A 40 0.74 4.63 -7.19
C ARG A 40 0.86 4.52 -5.66
N THR A 41 -0.19 4.07 -4.99
CA THR A 41 -0.22 3.96 -3.52
C THR A 41 0.67 2.82 -3.03
N HIS A 42 0.66 1.67 -3.71
CA HIS A 42 1.60 0.57 -3.48
C HIS A 42 3.05 1.00 -3.70
N THR A 43 3.34 1.72 -4.78
CA THR A 43 4.69 2.25 -5.04
C THR A 43 5.15 3.14 -3.89
N HIS A 44 4.28 4.02 -3.39
CA HIS A 44 4.60 4.88 -2.25
C HIS A 44 4.86 4.08 -0.97
N ALA A 45 4.03 3.07 -0.68
CA ALA A 45 4.21 2.18 0.46
C ALA A 45 5.57 1.44 0.41
N ILE A 46 5.94 0.94 -0.77
CA ILE A 46 7.21 0.23 -0.99
C ILE A 46 8.39 1.17 -0.82
N VAL A 47 8.34 2.38 -1.38
CA VAL A 47 9.41 3.38 -1.22
C VAL A 47 9.58 3.76 0.25
N ALA A 48 8.49 4.08 0.95
CA ALA A 48 8.54 4.40 2.38
C ALA A 48 9.07 3.23 3.23
N ARG A 49 8.66 1.99 2.92
CA ARG A 49 9.20 0.78 3.58
C ARG A 49 10.69 0.62 3.32
N SER A 50 11.15 0.86 2.09
CA SER A 50 12.56 0.81 1.73
C SER A 50 13.37 1.85 2.50
N GLU A 51 12.89 3.09 2.58
CA GLU A 51 13.52 4.16 3.37
C GLU A 51 13.58 3.81 4.86
N ALA A 52 12.50 3.23 5.42
CA ALA A 52 12.48 2.76 6.80
C ALA A 52 13.53 1.65 7.04
N ASN A 53 13.65 0.70 6.12
CA ASN A 53 14.63 -0.38 6.21
C ASN A 53 16.06 0.14 6.16
N ASP A 54 16.36 1.12 5.30
CA ASP A 54 17.67 1.77 5.22
C ASP A 54 18.02 2.49 6.52
N LEU A 55 17.06 3.20 7.12
CA LEU A 55 17.23 3.87 8.41
C LEU A 55 17.45 2.88 9.55
N TRP A 56 16.70 1.77 9.57
CA TRP A 56 16.92 0.68 10.53
C TRP A 56 18.30 0.05 10.35
N ALA A 57 18.72 -0.25 9.12
CA ALA A 57 20.05 -0.78 8.84
C ALA A 57 21.16 0.19 9.27
N TYR A 58 20.97 1.49 9.05
CA TYR A 58 21.91 2.52 9.49
C TYR A 58 21.98 2.63 11.02
N PHE A 59 20.82 2.61 11.71
CA PHE A 59 20.74 2.58 13.16
C PHE A 59 21.46 1.35 13.75
N GLN A 60 21.18 0.16 13.24
CA GLN A 60 21.83 -1.08 13.69
C GLN A 60 23.34 -1.04 13.45
N SER A 61 23.77 -0.54 12.28
CA SER A 61 25.20 -0.39 11.96
C SER A 61 25.91 0.58 12.92
N LYS A 62 25.28 1.70 13.28
CA LYS A 62 25.82 2.62 14.29
C LYS A 62 25.90 1.96 15.67
N ARG A 63 24.85 1.26 16.08
CA ARG A 63 24.82 0.53 17.36
C ARG A 63 25.93 -0.51 17.45
N ILE A 64 26.17 -1.28 16.38
CA ILE A 64 27.27 -2.25 16.32
C ILE A 64 28.62 -1.54 16.40
N LYS A 65 28.85 -0.48 15.63
CA LYS A 65 30.12 0.29 15.69
C LYS A 65 30.41 0.80 17.10
N PHE A 66 29.40 1.37 17.74
CA PHE A 66 29.51 1.88 19.10
C PHE A 66 29.76 0.75 20.10
N HIS A 67 29.03 -0.36 20.01
CA HIS A 67 29.25 -1.53 20.86
C HIS A 67 30.65 -2.12 20.70
N THR A 68 31.18 -2.18 19.47
CA THR A 68 32.57 -2.62 19.22
C THR A 68 33.59 -1.68 19.85
N GLN A 69 33.33 -0.36 19.87
CA GLN A 69 34.19 0.61 20.56
C GLN A 69 34.17 0.40 22.10
N GLU A 70 32.99 0.14 22.67
CA GLU A 70 32.85 -0.19 24.10
C GLU A 70 33.63 -1.46 24.46
N LEU A 71 33.46 -2.55 23.67
CA LEU A 71 34.18 -3.81 23.88
C LEU A 71 35.71 -3.63 23.83
N GLY A 72 36.22 -2.82 22.90
CA GLY A 72 37.65 -2.53 22.81
C GLY A 72 38.20 -1.83 24.06
N LEU A 73 37.38 -0.95 24.67
CA LEU A 73 37.74 -0.24 25.89
C LEU A 73 37.67 -1.17 27.11
N ASP A 74 36.64 -2.00 27.22
CA ASP A 74 36.52 -3.00 28.28
C ASP A 74 37.72 -3.97 28.30
N LEU A 75 38.19 -4.37 27.11
CA LEU A 75 39.40 -5.18 26.97
C LEU A 75 40.66 -4.43 27.42
N LEU A 76 40.83 -3.15 27.04
CA LEU A 76 41.96 -2.32 27.47
C LEU A 76 42.01 -2.16 29.00
N ILE A 77 40.86 -1.89 29.63
CA ILE A 77 40.75 -1.80 31.09
C ILE A 77 41.04 -3.16 31.73
N GLY A 78 40.45 -4.24 31.20
CA GLY A 78 40.65 -5.61 31.70
C GLY A 78 42.11 -6.09 31.62
N GLN A 79 42.87 -5.63 30.63
CA GLN A 79 44.31 -5.91 30.49
C GLN A 79 45.20 -5.05 31.41
N GLY A 80 44.63 -4.20 32.25
CA GLY A 80 45.36 -3.47 33.29
C GLY A 80 45.86 -2.08 32.87
N ALA A 81 45.32 -1.48 31.80
CA ALA A 81 45.54 -0.07 31.52
C ALA A 81 44.99 0.78 32.70
N LYS A 82 45.89 1.31 33.53
CA LYS A 82 45.58 2.13 34.71
C LYS A 82 46.31 3.47 34.63
N GLY A 83 45.69 4.51 35.18
CA GLY A 83 46.24 5.86 35.24
C GLY A 83 45.45 6.88 34.41
N GLU A 84 45.95 8.11 34.39
CA GLU A 84 45.27 9.29 33.83
C GLU A 84 44.84 9.12 32.36
N ALA A 85 45.61 8.35 31.57
CA ALA A 85 45.27 8.04 30.17
C ALA A 85 44.00 7.19 30.02
N ALA A 86 43.76 6.23 30.91
CA ALA A 86 42.56 5.37 30.87
C ALA A 86 41.30 6.18 31.24
N ASP A 87 41.40 7.05 32.24
CA ASP A 87 40.31 7.94 32.65
C ASP A 87 39.96 8.97 31.57
N LEU A 88 40.96 9.47 30.84
CA LEU A 88 40.78 10.42 29.74
C LEU A 88 40.08 9.77 28.53
N ILE A 89 40.42 8.51 28.21
CA ILE A 89 39.75 7.73 27.16
C ILE A 89 38.30 7.42 27.57
N LYS A 90 38.07 7.02 28.83
CA LYS A 90 36.72 6.76 29.36
C LYS A 90 35.82 7.98 29.27
N LYS A 91 36.29 9.16 29.71
CA LYS A 91 35.54 10.42 29.61
C LYS A 91 35.20 10.81 28.17
N LYS A 92 36.16 10.64 27.24
CA LYS A 92 35.90 10.90 25.81
C LYS A 92 34.82 9.98 25.27
N LEU A 93 34.84 8.70 25.64
CA LEU A 93 33.84 7.74 25.19
C LEU A 93 32.46 8.02 25.77
N GLU A 94 32.36 8.41 27.05
CA GLU A 94 31.09 8.82 27.69
C GLU A 94 30.47 10.04 27.00
N ALA A 95 31.28 11.06 26.68
CA ALA A 95 30.81 12.23 25.95
C ALA A 95 30.34 11.89 24.51
N GLU A 96 31.07 11.01 23.84
CA GLU A 96 30.71 10.54 22.49
C GLU A 96 29.45 9.65 22.51
N ARG A 97 29.27 8.83 23.56
CA ARG A 97 28.08 8.02 23.79
C ARG A 97 26.82 8.87 23.83
N ASP A 98 26.83 9.93 24.64
CA ASP A 98 25.63 10.77 24.81
C ASP A 98 25.25 11.47 23.51
N ARG A 99 26.26 11.97 22.77
CA ARG A 99 26.05 12.59 21.46
C ARG A 99 25.51 11.59 20.43
N GLN A 100 26.15 10.43 20.30
CA GLN A 100 25.72 9.40 19.36
C GLN A 100 24.38 8.78 19.74
N GLY A 101 24.07 8.66 21.03
CA GLY A 101 22.80 8.17 21.54
C GLY A 101 21.62 9.05 21.10
N GLN A 102 21.77 10.38 21.22
CA GLN A 102 20.76 11.32 20.73
C GLN A 102 20.57 11.23 19.21
N GLU A 103 21.66 11.09 18.45
CA GLU A 103 21.58 10.95 17.00
C GLU A 103 20.94 9.62 16.58
N SER A 104 21.28 8.53 17.26
CA SER A 104 20.69 7.20 17.05
C SER A 104 19.19 7.17 17.37
N GLU A 105 18.74 7.83 18.43
CA GLU A 105 17.30 7.91 18.71
C GLU A 105 16.56 8.72 17.63
N LYS A 106 17.14 9.79 17.08
CA LYS A 106 16.56 10.50 15.93
C LYS A 106 16.42 9.62 14.69
N ILE A 107 17.44 8.82 14.36
CA ILE A 107 17.40 7.90 13.21
C ILE A 107 16.30 6.84 13.42
N LYS A 108 16.20 6.30 14.64
CA LYS A 108 15.16 5.33 15.01
C LYS A 108 13.76 5.94 14.95
N GLU A 109 13.58 7.18 15.38
CA GLU A 109 12.31 7.89 15.26
C GLU A 109 11.93 8.13 13.79
N GLN A 110 12.89 8.54 12.96
CA GLN A 110 12.69 8.65 11.51
C GLN A 110 12.32 7.30 10.87
N ALA A 111 12.99 6.21 11.27
CA ALA A 111 12.69 4.88 10.76
C ALA A 111 11.24 4.47 11.09
N LYS A 112 10.81 4.72 12.32
CA LYS A 112 9.43 4.46 12.76
C LYS A 112 8.40 5.32 12.04
N GLU A 113 8.70 6.58 11.79
CA GLU A 113 7.78 7.45 11.06
C GLU A 113 7.61 6.99 9.61
N LYS A 114 8.70 6.56 8.95
CA LYS A 114 8.64 5.97 7.61
C LYS A 114 7.90 4.64 7.56
N GLU A 115 8.06 3.82 8.58
CA GLU A 115 7.29 2.60 8.75
C GLU A 115 5.80 2.88 8.88
N ARG A 116 5.41 3.86 9.72
CA ARG A 116 4.02 4.31 9.87
C ARG A 116 3.46 4.88 8.56
N GLU A 117 4.25 5.68 7.84
CA GLU A 117 3.89 6.22 6.52
C GLU A 117 3.62 5.09 5.51
N SER A 118 4.46 4.06 5.51
CA SER A 118 4.30 2.86 4.69
C SER A 118 3.01 2.10 5.03
N GLU A 119 2.77 1.80 6.32
CA GLU A 119 1.56 1.10 6.77
C GLU A 119 0.28 1.85 6.42
N HIS A 120 0.28 3.18 6.58
CA HIS A 120 -0.85 4.01 6.15
C HIS A 120 -1.07 3.92 4.64
N ALA A 121 -0.01 3.96 3.83
CA ALA A 121 -0.12 3.80 2.39
C ALA A 121 -0.64 2.39 2.01
N GLU A 122 -0.17 1.32 2.65
CA GLU A 122 -0.66 -0.05 2.40
C GLU A 122 -2.17 -0.18 2.71
N HIS A 123 -2.63 0.40 3.83
CA HIS A 123 -4.06 0.38 4.17
C HIS A 123 -4.92 1.12 3.14
N ARG A 124 -4.40 2.18 2.54
CA ARG A 124 -5.08 2.88 1.43
C ARG A 124 -5.05 2.05 0.15
N ALA A 125 -3.91 1.44 -0.17
CA ALA A 125 -3.75 0.59 -1.35
C ALA A 125 -4.73 -0.60 -1.32
N LEU A 126 -4.90 -1.25 -0.17
CA LEU A 126 -5.84 -2.35 0.00
C LEU A 126 -7.29 -1.98 -0.37
N LYS A 127 -7.72 -0.75 -0.06
CA LYS A 127 -9.06 -0.28 -0.43
C LYS A 127 -9.22 -0.12 -1.94
N PHE A 128 -8.17 0.36 -2.61
CA PHE A 128 -8.15 0.42 -4.07
C PHE A 128 -8.13 -0.98 -4.70
N ASP A 129 -7.39 -1.95 -4.15
CA ASP A 129 -7.37 -3.33 -4.64
C ASP A 129 -8.76 -3.99 -4.54
N ILE A 130 -9.49 -3.75 -3.45
CA ILE A 130 -10.86 -4.24 -3.30
C ILE A 130 -11.79 -3.55 -4.31
N ALA A 131 -11.65 -2.24 -4.50
CA ALA A 131 -12.42 -1.49 -5.48
C ALA A 131 -12.16 -1.98 -6.92
N GLU A 132 -10.90 -2.25 -7.26
CA GLU A 132 -10.47 -2.83 -8.54
C GLU A 132 -11.17 -4.17 -8.80
N GLY A 133 -11.10 -5.10 -7.83
CA GLY A 133 -11.79 -6.39 -7.95
C GLY A 133 -13.31 -6.26 -8.12
N LEU A 134 -13.95 -5.28 -7.47
CA LEU A 134 -15.39 -5.03 -7.64
C LEU A 134 -15.73 -4.50 -9.04
N PHE A 135 -14.88 -3.66 -9.63
CA PHE A 135 -15.04 -3.22 -11.02
C PHE A 135 -14.82 -4.36 -12.01
N GLU A 136 -13.85 -5.25 -11.77
CA GLU A 136 -13.62 -6.44 -12.60
C GLU A 136 -14.82 -7.39 -12.57
N ILE A 137 -15.35 -7.69 -11.37
CA ILE A 137 -16.60 -8.46 -11.22
C ILE A 137 -17.72 -7.76 -11.98
N GLY A 138 -17.82 -6.43 -11.85
CA GLY A 138 -18.75 -5.61 -12.60
C GLY A 138 -18.69 -5.86 -14.11
N LEU A 139 -17.47 -5.82 -14.66
CA LEU A 139 -17.19 -5.99 -16.07
C LEU A 139 -17.51 -7.42 -16.56
N VAL A 140 -17.14 -8.44 -15.78
CA VAL A 140 -17.48 -9.84 -16.06
C VAL A 140 -19.00 -10.04 -16.06
N MET A 141 -19.71 -9.45 -15.11
CA MET A 141 -21.17 -9.55 -15.07
C MET A 141 -21.82 -8.79 -16.24
N ALA A 142 -21.28 -7.63 -16.64
CA ALA A 142 -21.74 -6.95 -17.85
C ALA A 142 -21.52 -7.80 -19.11
N SER A 143 -20.40 -8.52 -19.23
CA SER A 143 -20.13 -9.40 -20.38
C SER A 143 -21.05 -10.63 -20.40
N MET A 144 -21.35 -11.22 -19.23
CA MET A 144 -22.27 -12.37 -19.08
C MET A 144 -23.69 -12.08 -19.60
N TYR A 145 -24.13 -10.83 -19.59
CA TYR A 145 -25.41 -10.43 -20.18
C TYR A 145 -25.50 -10.80 -21.66
N PHE A 146 -24.42 -10.59 -22.43
CA PHE A 146 -24.43 -10.86 -23.88
C PHE A 146 -24.51 -12.36 -24.20
N LEU A 147 -24.11 -13.22 -23.27
CA LEU A 147 -24.24 -14.67 -23.41
C LEU A 147 -25.61 -15.16 -22.96
N ALA A 148 -26.06 -14.74 -21.77
CA ALA A 148 -27.22 -15.34 -21.13
C ALA A 148 -28.53 -14.54 -21.32
N HIS A 149 -28.46 -13.29 -21.79
CA HIS A 149 -29.59 -12.38 -21.99
C HIS A 149 -30.50 -12.21 -20.75
N ARG A 150 -29.94 -12.40 -19.54
CA ARG A 150 -30.65 -12.26 -18.26
C ARG A 150 -30.31 -10.93 -17.59
N LYS A 151 -31.34 -10.18 -17.18
CA LYS A 151 -31.20 -8.86 -16.52
C LYS A 151 -30.50 -8.90 -15.15
N VAL A 152 -30.40 -10.08 -14.54
CA VAL A 152 -29.69 -10.26 -13.25
C VAL A 152 -28.20 -9.93 -13.36
N PHE A 153 -27.59 -10.23 -14.51
CA PHE A 153 -26.16 -10.00 -14.73
C PHE A 153 -25.78 -8.51 -14.68
N PRO A 154 -26.37 -7.61 -15.49
CA PRO A 154 -26.02 -6.19 -15.43
C PRO A 154 -26.47 -5.53 -14.12
N LEU A 155 -27.48 -6.06 -13.41
CA LEU A 155 -27.85 -5.59 -12.08
C LEU A 155 -26.74 -5.84 -11.06
N VAL A 156 -26.21 -7.07 -11.00
CA VAL A 156 -25.06 -7.39 -10.14
C VAL A 156 -23.84 -6.60 -10.56
N GLY A 157 -23.63 -6.43 -11.87
CA GLY A 157 -22.51 -5.64 -12.37
C GLY A 157 -22.58 -4.17 -11.95
N MET A 158 -23.77 -3.58 -11.97
CA MET A 158 -24.01 -2.22 -11.46
C MET A 158 -23.76 -2.12 -9.95
N LEU A 159 -24.22 -3.10 -9.16
CA LEU A 159 -23.95 -3.13 -7.71
C LEU A 159 -22.45 -3.21 -7.41
N GLY A 160 -21.71 -4.05 -8.15
CA GLY A 160 -20.26 -4.12 -8.09
C GLY A 160 -19.61 -2.78 -8.41
N GLY A 161 -20.04 -2.12 -9.50
CA GLY A 161 -19.57 -0.79 -9.86
C GLY A 161 -19.80 0.27 -8.79
N VAL A 162 -21.00 0.32 -8.21
CA VAL A 162 -21.33 1.27 -7.13
C VAL A 162 -20.48 1.01 -5.88
N ALA A 163 -20.36 -0.24 -5.46
CA ALA A 163 -19.53 -0.60 -4.32
C ALA A 163 -18.04 -0.29 -4.57
N GLY A 164 -17.55 -0.57 -5.78
CA GLY A 164 -16.20 -0.23 -6.23
C GLY A 164 -15.95 1.29 -6.21
N SER A 165 -16.89 2.09 -6.73
CA SER A 165 -16.81 3.55 -6.67
C SER A 165 -16.76 4.07 -5.24
N ILE A 166 -17.60 3.55 -4.34
CA ILE A 166 -17.61 3.96 -2.93
C ILE A 166 -16.25 3.65 -2.28
N LEU A 167 -15.74 2.43 -2.44
CA LEU A 167 -14.44 2.05 -1.86
C LEU A 167 -13.28 2.83 -2.48
N GLY A 168 -13.31 3.09 -3.78
CA GLY A 168 -12.31 3.93 -4.44
C GLY A 168 -12.29 5.36 -3.90
N ILE A 169 -13.46 5.96 -3.66
CA ILE A 169 -13.57 7.29 -3.04
C ILE A 169 -13.07 7.26 -1.59
N VAL A 170 -13.43 6.23 -0.82
CA VAL A 170 -12.95 6.07 0.56
C VAL A 170 -11.44 5.90 0.60
N GLY A 171 -10.85 5.14 -0.33
CA GLY A 171 -9.40 5.00 -0.48
C GLY A 171 -8.71 6.33 -0.80
N LEU A 172 -9.34 7.16 -1.64
CA LEU A 172 -8.83 8.48 -1.99
C LEU A 172 -8.82 9.46 -0.82
N LEU A 173 -9.84 9.41 0.04
CA LEU A 173 -10.01 10.31 1.19
C LEU A 173 -9.28 9.87 2.45
N SER A 174 -8.90 8.59 2.55
CA SER A 174 -8.12 8.06 3.67
C SER A 174 -6.63 8.28 3.54
#